data_AF-A0A0G4K074-F1
#
_entry.id   AF-A0A0G4K074-F1
#
_cell.length_a   1.000
_cell.length_b   1.000
_cell.length_c   1.000
_cell.angle_alpha   90.00
_cell.angle_beta   90.00
_cell.angle_gamma   90.00
#
_symmetry.space_group_name_H-M   'P 1'
#
loop_
_entity.id
_entity.type
_entity.pdbx_description
1 polymer ?
#
loop_
_entity_poly.entity_id
_entity_poly.type
_entity_poly.pdbx_seq_one_letter_code
_entity_poly.pdbx_strand_id
1 'polypeptide(L)'
;MLKALTTPHGGIRPYSHKSLTRDLAIRTLPLPDKLTLPLRQHTGAPAIPEVSLGDTVTTGQRLAKPYGRMSAPLHSPANGVVINVVSGESGYIQLQVLPSASKVLALQPLDDSPEEQMLSLIEQAGIVGMGGAMFPAADKIRLAMRHEIKYLIINGGECEPYITADERMMQEQAEFLLGGIRYLQQLTKAHHVYIGIEDNKREALQRLDRLCQDDADIDVVALPSLYPMGSAKQLIEAVTGQQIPHNRRSPEMGVLVQNVGTCIAIFHAIRFRQPLTHRVITVSGRAIEQPGNLMVPIGTPISAIISACGGMNSTPARMILGGPMMGRATTDLSAPITKGTSGLLLLTEDEIPQPHASACLRCGRCVDACPMGLPPLAMLAELKIDALNNARDLGLGSCLLCGSCAWVCPAVLPLTQFFDWGQQQLRLEQRQQQKMQRASANSLRRQERLAREAAEKAAAKAARPSRRRNATPDVPMEGSAC
;
A
#
# COMPACT_ATOMS: atom_id res chain seq x y z
N MET A 1 -14.76 -5.82 -26.18
CA MET A 1 -14.55 -6.55 -24.91
C MET A 1 -13.88 -7.90 -25.13
N LEU A 2 -12.75 -8.12 -24.48
CA LEU A 2 -12.04 -9.39 -24.46
C LEU A 2 -12.50 -10.27 -23.29
N LYS A 3 -12.25 -11.58 -23.39
CA LYS A 3 -12.36 -12.52 -22.27
C LYS A 3 -10.98 -12.80 -21.70
N ALA A 4 -10.90 -13.16 -20.41
CA ALA A 4 -9.68 -13.67 -19.82
C ALA A 4 -9.09 -14.83 -20.65
N LEU A 5 -7.78 -14.83 -20.84
CA LEU A 5 -7.07 -15.88 -21.58
C LEU A 5 -7.13 -17.22 -20.84
N THR A 6 -7.05 -17.17 -19.51
CA THR A 6 -7.06 -18.36 -18.67
C THR A 6 -7.90 -18.12 -17.42
N THR A 7 -8.37 -19.19 -16.80
CA THR A 7 -8.85 -19.15 -15.41
C THR A 7 -7.70 -19.64 -14.52
N PRO A 8 -7.12 -18.77 -13.66
CA PRO A 8 -6.06 -19.14 -12.75
C PRO A 8 -6.42 -20.32 -11.82
N HIS A 9 -5.40 -21.03 -11.36
CA HIS A 9 -5.58 -22.16 -10.44
C HIS A 9 -6.14 -21.73 -9.08
N GLY A 10 -6.99 -22.58 -8.50
CA GLY A 10 -7.49 -22.44 -7.14
C GLY A 10 -8.51 -21.31 -6.96
N GLY A 11 -8.57 -20.77 -5.74
CA GLY A 11 -9.56 -19.75 -5.38
C GLY A 11 -10.90 -20.33 -4.94
N ILE A 12 -11.82 -19.43 -4.57
CA ILE A 12 -13.14 -19.75 -4.00
C ILE A 12 -14.21 -18.77 -4.51
N ARG A 13 -15.48 -19.12 -4.31
CA ARG A 13 -16.63 -18.28 -4.66
C ARG A 13 -17.46 -17.98 -3.42
N PRO A 14 -17.00 -17.06 -2.54
CA PRO A 14 -17.80 -16.64 -1.40
C PRO A 14 -19.07 -15.94 -1.90
N TYR A 15 -20.15 -15.99 -1.11
CA TYR A 15 -21.34 -15.20 -1.43
C TYR A 15 -20.96 -13.71 -1.41
N SER A 16 -21.35 -12.98 -2.46
CA SER A 16 -20.75 -11.67 -2.73
C SER A 16 -21.25 -10.57 -1.81
N HIS A 17 -22.51 -10.62 -1.36
CA HIS A 17 -23.20 -9.55 -0.60
C HIS A 17 -23.15 -8.14 -1.23
N LYS A 18 -22.69 -7.99 -2.48
CA LYS A 18 -22.53 -6.69 -3.15
C LYS A 18 -23.86 -6.00 -3.47
N SER A 19 -24.97 -6.74 -3.51
CA SER A 19 -26.31 -6.18 -3.74
C SER A 19 -26.73 -5.14 -2.69
N LEU A 20 -26.09 -5.10 -1.52
CA LEU A 20 -26.36 -4.10 -0.48
C LEU A 20 -25.93 -2.69 -0.91
N THR A 21 -24.94 -2.56 -1.78
CA THR A 21 -24.29 -1.26 -2.08
C THR A 21 -24.01 -1.02 -3.55
N ARG A 22 -24.06 -2.03 -4.42
CA ARG A 22 -23.62 -1.91 -5.83
C ARG A 22 -24.41 -0.88 -6.65
N ASP A 23 -25.69 -0.71 -6.34
CA ASP A 23 -26.61 0.18 -7.06
C ASP A 23 -26.69 1.57 -6.41
N LEU A 24 -25.97 1.78 -5.31
CA LEU A 24 -25.95 3.03 -4.56
C LEU A 24 -24.78 3.90 -5.02
N ALA A 25 -25.11 5.09 -5.52
CA ALA A 25 -24.14 6.07 -5.99
C ALA A 25 -23.16 6.52 -4.89
N ILE A 26 -21.99 6.99 -5.31
CA ILE A 26 -21.00 7.54 -4.38
C ILE A 26 -21.55 8.84 -3.77
N ARG A 27 -21.63 8.90 -2.44
CA ARG A 27 -22.04 10.12 -1.71
C ARG A 27 -20.83 10.76 -1.04
N THR A 28 -20.76 12.09 -1.04
CA THR A 28 -19.72 12.79 -0.29
C THR A 28 -20.07 12.82 1.19
N LEU A 29 -19.14 12.38 2.04
CA LEU A 29 -19.30 12.52 3.48
C LEU A 29 -19.10 13.99 3.88
N PRO A 30 -19.98 14.59 4.69
CA PRO A 30 -19.70 15.86 5.34
C PRO A 30 -18.39 15.81 6.15
N LEU A 31 -17.68 16.93 6.23
CA LEU A 31 -16.46 17.01 7.02
C LEU A 31 -16.80 16.79 8.51
N PRO A 32 -16.13 15.86 9.22
CA PRO A 32 -16.31 15.71 10.66
C PRO A 32 -15.60 16.86 11.41
N ASP A 33 -15.96 17.07 12.67
CA ASP A 33 -15.33 18.09 13.52
C ASP A 33 -13.84 17.82 13.75
N LYS A 34 -13.45 16.54 13.79
CA LYS A 34 -12.08 16.12 14.10
C LYS A 34 -11.60 15.06 13.11
N LEU A 35 -10.35 15.21 12.69
CA LEU A 35 -9.64 14.25 11.85
C LEU A 35 -8.38 13.77 12.58
N THR A 36 -8.13 12.47 12.58
CA THR A 36 -6.88 11.88 13.08
C THR A 36 -6.15 11.23 11.91
N LEU A 37 -4.99 11.75 11.53
CA LEU A 37 -4.23 11.27 10.38
C LEU A 37 -2.99 10.51 10.85
N PRO A 38 -2.98 9.16 10.78
CA PRO A 38 -1.79 8.39 11.09
C PRO A 38 -0.62 8.75 10.15
N LEU A 39 0.59 8.84 10.69
CA LEU A 39 1.80 9.13 9.90
C LEU A 39 2.25 7.95 9.06
N ARG A 40 1.81 6.74 9.40
CA ARG A 40 2.12 5.51 8.65
C ARG A 40 0.90 5.03 7.88
N GLN A 41 0.81 5.44 6.62
CA GLN A 41 -0.22 5.01 5.68
C GLN A 41 0.39 4.42 4.40
N HIS A 42 1.56 3.80 4.54
CA HIS A 42 2.39 3.21 3.49
C HIS A 42 3.33 2.15 4.05
N THR A 43 3.96 1.37 3.17
CA THR A 43 4.85 0.26 3.55
C THR A 43 6.17 0.68 4.24
N GLY A 44 6.63 1.92 4.00
CA GLY A 44 7.88 2.45 4.56
C GLY A 44 7.77 2.93 6.01
N ALA A 45 8.77 3.69 6.43
CA ALA A 45 8.82 4.32 7.75
C ALA A 45 7.82 5.48 7.84
N PRO A 46 7.21 5.73 9.02
CA PRO A 46 6.24 6.82 9.22
C PRO A 46 6.74 8.17 8.66
N ALA A 47 5.83 8.93 8.06
CA ALA A 47 6.12 10.28 7.58
C ALA A 47 6.52 11.20 8.77
N ILE A 48 7.36 12.19 8.51
CA ILE A 48 7.81 13.15 9.51
C ILE A 48 6.89 14.38 9.48
N PRO A 49 6.23 14.75 10.60
CA PRO A 49 5.42 15.96 10.67
C PRO A 49 6.22 17.21 10.28
N GLU A 50 5.57 18.10 9.53
CA GLU A 50 6.09 19.44 9.18
C GLU A 50 5.28 20.56 9.85
N VAL A 51 4.26 20.20 10.63
CA VAL A 51 3.38 21.11 11.37
C VAL A 51 3.51 20.87 12.88
N SER A 52 3.17 21.89 13.66
CA SER A 52 3.21 21.91 15.12
C SER A 52 1.82 22.15 15.71
N LEU A 53 1.68 21.86 17.01
CA LEU A 53 0.47 22.18 17.78
C LEU A 53 0.12 23.68 17.64
N GLY A 54 -1.12 23.98 17.30
CA GLY A 54 -1.63 25.34 17.12
C GLY A 54 -1.57 25.88 15.69
N ASP A 55 -0.85 25.21 14.78
CA ASP A 55 -0.77 25.66 13.39
C ASP A 55 -2.13 25.61 12.70
N THR A 56 -2.45 26.67 11.95
CA THR A 56 -3.61 26.66 11.04
C THR A 56 -3.19 26.05 9.70
N VAL A 57 -3.99 25.11 9.21
CA VAL A 57 -3.73 24.38 7.97
C VAL A 57 -4.85 24.56 6.97
N THR A 58 -4.48 24.60 5.69
CA THR A 58 -5.43 24.70 4.57
C THR A 58 -5.64 23.34 3.90
N THR A 59 -6.80 23.12 3.31
CA THR A 59 -7.11 21.92 2.51
C THR A 59 -6.04 21.69 1.44
N GLY A 60 -5.47 20.48 1.37
CA GLY A 60 -4.40 20.11 0.45
C GLY A 60 -2.98 20.47 0.94
N GLN A 61 -2.83 21.23 2.03
CA GLN A 61 -1.51 21.52 2.60
C GLN A 61 -0.82 20.23 3.06
N ARG A 62 0.48 20.10 2.76
CA ARG A 62 1.31 19.00 3.26
C ARG A 62 1.52 19.17 4.77
N LEU A 63 1.16 18.13 5.52
CA LEU A 63 1.27 18.04 6.98
C LEU A 63 2.49 17.25 7.42
N ALA A 64 2.91 16.28 6.60
CA ALA A 64 4.08 15.46 6.88
C ALA A 64 4.81 15.09 5.57
N LYS A 65 6.13 15.09 5.62
CA LYS A 65 7.01 14.70 4.51
C LYS A 65 7.42 13.23 4.60
N PRO A 66 7.69 12.56 3.48
CA PRO A 66 8.15 11.18 3.48
C PRO A 66 9.51 11.02 4.18
N TYR A 67 9.73 9.87 4.81
CA TYR A 67 11.01 9.50 5.43
C TYR A 67 11.62 8.25 4.78
N GLY A 68 12.65 8.47 3.97
CA GLY A 68 13.34 7.41 3.25
C GLY A 68 12.49 6.80 2.13
N ARG A 69 12.88 5.60 1.66
CA ARG A 69 12.18 4.89 0.58
C ARG A 69 10.84 4.35 1.07
N MET A 70 9.87 4.24 0.16
CA MET A 70 8.57 3.62 0.44
C MET A 70 7.70 4.38 1.45
N SER A 71 8.02 5.64 1.72
CA SER A 71 7.24 6.57 2.54
C SER A 71 6.54 7.60 1.62
N ALA A 72 5.39 8.12 2.01
CA ALA A 72 4.59 9.03 1.19
C ALA A 72 4.09 10.24 2.02
N PRO A 73 4.05 11.45 1.45
CA PRO A 73 3.55 12.62 2.15
C PRO A 73 2.10 12.49 2.64
N LEU A 74 1.77 13.24 3.68
CA LEU A 74 0.42 13.33 4.25
C LEU A 74 -0.09 14.76 4.08
N HIS A 75 -1.38 14.92 3.75
CA HIS A 75 -2.00 16.21 3.45
C HIS A 75 -3.24 16.44 4.30
N SER A 76 -3.58 17.71 4.51
CA SER A 76 -4.79 18.12 5.21
C SER A 76 -6.01 17.90 4.32
N PRO A 77 -7.01 17.12 4.74
CA PRO A 77 -8.25 16.96 3.99
C PRO A 77 -9.20 18.15 4.07
N ALA A 78 -9.00 19.02 5.04
CA ALA A 78 -9.85 20.17 5.33
C ALA A 78 -9.03 21.36 5.82
N ASN A 79 -9.67 22.52 5.90
CA ASN A 79 -9.14 23.64 6.67
C ASN A 79 -9.27 23.30 8.16
N GLY A 80 -8.25 23.61 8.96
CA GLY A 80 -8.28 23.22 10.36
C GLY A 80 -7.17 23.83 11.21
N VAL A 81 -7.19 23.51 12.49
CA VAL A 81 -6.10 23.81 13.44
C VAL A 81 -5.52 22.49 13.93
N VAL A 82 -4.20 22.39 13.97
CA VAL A 82 -3.50 21.23 14.52
C VAL A 82 -3.65 21.21 16.03
N ILE A 83 -4.38 20.22 16.55
CA ILE A 83 -4.67 20.09 17.99
C ILE A 83 -3.80 19.03 18.68
N ASN A 84 -3.11 18.18 17.92
CA ASN A 84 -2.16 17.22 18.47
C ASN A 84 -1.19 16.73 17.39
N VAL A 85 0.06 16.49 17.78
CA VAL A 85 1.09 15.88 16.92
C VAL A 85 1.86 14.86 17.76
N VAL A 86 1.73 13.58 17.38
CA VAL A 86 2.47 12.48 17.98
C VAL A 86 3.42 11.91 16.93
N SER A 87 4.71 11.86 17.25
CA SER A 87 5.74 11.28 16.37
C SER A 87 6.04 9.81 16.73
N GLY A 88 6.71 9.10 15.83
CA GLY A 88 7.14 7.70 16.05
C GLY A 88 6.34 6.68 15.24
N GLU A 89 6.52 5.39 15.54
CA GLU A 89 5.94 4.27 14.77
C GLU A 89 4.40 4.29 14.71
N SER A 90 3.76 4.74 15.80
CA SER A 90 2.30 4.90 15.90
C SER A 90 1.89 6.38 15.90
N GLY A 91 2.73 7.25 15.35
CA GLY A 91 2.48 8.69 15.32
C GLY A 91 1.30 9.09 14.44
N TYR A 92 0.70 10.23 14.76
CA TYR A 92 -0.46 10.80 14.08
C TYR A 92 -0.50 12.32 14.23
N ILE A 93 -1.27 12.98 13.36
CA ILE A 93 -1.62 14.40 13.45
C ILE A 93 -3.12 14.50 13.65
N GLN A 94 -3.59 15.26 14.64
CA GLN A 94 -5.01 15.56 14.82
C GLN A 94 -5.34 16.99 14.42
N LEU A 95 -6.43 17.14 13.68
CA LEU A 95 -6.96 18.41 13.23
C LEU A 95 -8.35 18.64 13.82
N GLN A 96 -8.58 19.86 14.30
CA GLN A 96 -9.92 20.40 14.48
C GLN A 96 -10.33 21.10 13.19
N VAL A 97 -11.41 20.64 12.57
CA VAL A 97 -11.89 21.19 11.29
C VAL A 97 -12.54 22.54 11.50
N LEU A 98 -12.25 23.49 10.60
CA LEU A 98 -12.83 24.84 10.59
C LEU A 98 -13.88 24.97 9.47
N PRO A 99 -15.02 25.65 9.70
CA PRO A 99 -16.13 25.76 8.76
C PRO A 99 -15.91 26.77 7.60
N SER A 100 -14.67 26.96 7.14
CA SER A 100 -14.34 27.93 6.09
C SER A 100 -14.30 27.29 4.70
N ALA A 101 -14.64 28.07 3.66
CA ALA A 101 -14.58 27.65 2.27
C ALA A 101 -13.18 27.09 1.91
N SER A 102 -13.16 25.85 1.41
CA SER A 102 -11.93 25.15 1.07
C SER A 102 -11.38 25.62 -0.28
N LYS A 103 -10.47 26.59 -0.28
CA LYS A 103 -9.54 26.73 -1.40
C LYS A 103 -8.47 25.65 -1.26
N VAL A 104 -8.46 24.68 -2.17
CA VAL A 104 -7.47 23.60 -2.16
C VAL A 104 -6.11 24.16 -2.57
N LEU A 105 -5.09 23.95 -1.74
CA LEU A 105 -3.71 24.29 -2.08
C LEU A 105 -3.21 23.35 -3.18
N ALA A 106 -2.92 23.92 -4.35
CA ALA A 106 -2.46 23.19 -5.51
C ALA A 106 -0.97 22.80 -5.40
N LEU A 107 -0.66 21.57 -5.81
CA LEU A 107 0.70 21.05 -5.93
C LEU A 107 1.50 21.86 -6.96
N GLN A 108 2.78 22.06 -6.67
CA GLN A 108 3.71 22.74 -7.58
C GLN A 108 4.62 21.71 -8.27
N PRO A 109 4.69 21.67 -9.60
CA PRO A 109 5.66 20.82 -10.29
C PRO A 109 7.08 21.27 -9.96
N LEU A 110 8.04 20.37 -10.15
CA LEU A 110 9.45 20.73 -10.19
C LEU A 110 9.80 21.27 -11.59
N ASP A 111 10.87 22.06 -11.68
CA ASP A 111 11.39 22.56 -12.97
C ASP A 111 12.25 21.49 -13.67
N ASP A 112 11.61 20.37 -14.02
CA ASP A 112 12.24 19.17 -14.62
C ASP A 112 11.62 18.82 -15.99
N SER A 113 12.00 17.68 -16.59
CA SER A 113 11.36 17.17 -17.80
C SER A 113 9.87 16.83 -17.59
N PRO A 114 9.01 16.80 -18.64
CA PRO A 114 7.58 16.53 -18.47
C PRO A 114 7.26 15.22 -17.74
N GLU A 115 8.01 14.14 -18.00
CA GLU A 115 7.84 12.84 -17.32
C GLU A 115 8.22 12.93 -15.83
N GLU A 116 9.31 13.62 -15.51
CA GLU A 116 9.74 13.84 -14.13
C GLU A 116 8.79 14.77 -13.36
N GLN A 117 8.24 15.79 -14.02
CA GLN A 117 7.18 16.63 -13.46
C GLN A 117 5.96 15.80 -13.08
N MET A 118 5.50 14.91 -13.97
CA MET A 118 4.38 14.02 -13.69
C MET A 118 4.66 13.09 -12.50
N LEU A 119 5.83 12.45 -12.46
CA LEU A 119 6.23 11.60 -11.33
C LEU A 119 6.33 12.38 -10.02
N SER A 120 6.88 13.59 -10.08
CA SER A 120 6.99 14.48 -8.92
C SER A 120 5.60 14.85 -8.38
N LEU A 121 4.64 15.15 -9.24
CA LEU A 121 3.26 15.42 -8.80
C LEU A 121 2.61 14.20 -8.15
N ILE A 122 2.81 13.00 -8.69
CA ILE A 122 2.31 11.76 -8.08
C ILE A 122 2.93 11.54 -6.70
N GLU A 123 4.23 11.79 -6.57
CA GLU A 123 4.97 11.65 -5.31
C GLU A 123 4.51 12.69 -4.28
N GLN A 124 4.48 13.96 -4.67
CA GLN A 124 4.03 15.07 -3.83
C GLN A 124 2.57 14.91 -3.41
N ALA A 125 1.70 14.36 -4.25
CA ALA A 125 0.30 14.09 -3.92
C ALA A 125 0.12 13.05 -2.80
N GLY A 126 1.17 12.30 -2.45
CA GLY A 126 1.11 11.28 -1.41
C GLY A 126 0.28 10.06 -1.80
N ILE A 127 0.21 9.74 -3.10
CA ILE A 127 -0.58 8.62 -3.61
C ILE A 127 0.08 7.30 -3.24
N VAL A 128 -0.72 6.37 -2.73
CA VAL A 128 -0.31 4.98 -2.44
C VAL A 128 -1.16 4.01 -3.24
N GLY A 129 -0.68 2.77 -3.37
CA GLY A 129 -1.40 1.65 -3.97
C GLY A 129 -2.65 1.35 -3.14
N MET A 130 -3.80 1.73 -3.66
CA MET A 130 -5.07 1.70 -2.95
C MET A 130 -5.73 0.31 -2.93
N GLY A 131 -5.21 -0.66 -3.69
CA GLY A 131 -5.63 -2.08 -3.64
C GLY A 131 -5.14 -2.88 -2.42
N GLY A 132 -4.76 -2.22 -1.31
CA GLY A 132 -4.46 -2.86 -0.03
C GLY A 132 -3.00 -2.76 0.43
N ALA A 133 -2.03 -3.00 -0.46
CA ALA A 133 -0.63 -3.08 -0.05
C ALA A 133 0.02 -1.73 0.31
N MET A 134 -0.57 -0.59 -0.08
CA MET A 134 -0.12 0.77 0.26
C MET A 134 1.35 1.09 -0.11
N PHE A 135 1.85 0.53 -1.21
CA PHE A 135 3.13 0.94 -1.81
C PHE A 135 2.97 2.35 -2.39
N PRO A 136 3.85 3.34 -2.10
CA PRO A 136 3.78 4.64 -2.76
C PRO A 136 3.78 4.49 -4.29
N ALA A 137 2.84 5.16 -4.96
CA ALA A 137 2.61 4.95 -6.38
C ALA A 137 3.81 5.41 -7.22
N ALA A 138 4.41 6.56 -6.91
CA ALA A 138 5.59 7.07 -7.59
C ALA A 138 6.79 6.10 -7.48
N ASP A 139 7.06 5.56 -6.29
CA ASP A 139 8.12 4.56 -6.09
C ASP A 139 7.88 3.30 -6.92
N LYS A 140 6.64 2.81 -6.96
CA LYS A 140 6.26 1.65 -7.75
C LYS A 140 6.45 1.89 -9.25
N ILE A 141 6.03 3.05 -9.76
CA ILE A 141 6.18 3.44 -11.17
C ILE A 141 7.66 3.60 -11.51
N ARG A 142 8.44 4.30 -10.69
CA ARG A 142 9.89 4.50 -10.88
C ARG A 142 10.67 3.19 -10.86
N LEU A 143 10.25 2.23 -10.03
CA LEU A 143 10.83 0.88 -10.06
C LEU A 143 10.47 0.13 -11.35
N ALA A 144 9.24 0.31 -11.86
CA ALA A 144 8.79 -0.32 -13.09
C ALA A 144 9.52 0.23 -14.33
N MET A 145 9.72 1.55 -14.41
CA MET A 145 10.43 2.23 -15.50
C MET A 145 11.90 1.82 -15.66
N ARG A 146 12.46 1.02 -14.75
CA ARG A 146 13.79 0.40 -14.91
C ARG A 146 13.77 -0.79 -15.87
N HIS A 147 12.59 -1.21 -16.29
CA HIS A 147 12.34 -2.32 -17.19
C HIS A 147 11.47 -1.84 -18.34
N GLU A 148 11.52 -2.56 -19.46
CA GLU A 148 10.59 -2.37 -20.56
C GLU A 148 9.22 -2.90 -20.14
N ILE A 149 8.23 -2.01 -19.99
CA ILE A 149 6.87 -2.39 -19.64
C ILE A 149 6.11 -2.70 -20.93
N LYS A 150 5.72 -3.96 -21.11
CA LYS A 150 4.90 -4.40 -22.23
C LYS A 150 3.42 -4.16 -21.94
N TYR A 151 2.99 -4.50 -20.72
CA TYR A 151 1.59 -4.47 -20.32
C TYR A 151 1.39 -3.63 -19.05
N LEU A 152 0.51 -2.64 -19.17
CA LEU A 152 -0.09 -1.96 -18.02
C LEU A 152 -1.44 -2.62 -17.73
N ILE A 153 -1.61 -3.24 -16.56
CA ILE A 153 -2.86 -3.89 -16.18
C ILE A 153 -3.55 -3.08 -15.08
N ILE A 154 -4.78 -2.68 -15.33
CA ILE A 154 -5.64 -1.99 -14.38
C ILE A 154 -6.52 -3.02 -13.68
N ASN A 155 -6.36 -3.09 -12.36
CA ASN A 155 -7.07 -4.02 -11.51
C ASN A 155 -8.40 -3.43 -11.05
N GLY A 156 -9.46 -3.75 -11.78
CA GLY A 156 -10.87 -3.55 -11.43
C GLY A 156 -11.53 -4.83 -10.89
N GLY A 157 -10.73 -5.79 -10.40
CA GLY A 157 -11.22 -7.08 -9.93
C GLY A 157 -12.15 -6.95 -8.72
N GLU A 158 -11.77 -6.18 -7.69
CA GLU A 158 -12.52 -5.98 -6.43
C GLU A 158 -13.29 -7.24 -5.98
N CYS A 159 -12.54 -8.30 -5.71
CA CYS A 159 -13.08 -9.63 -5.45
C CYS A 159 -13.53 -9.85 -3.98
N GLU A 160 -13.23 -8.92 -3.07
CA GLU A 160 -13.70 -8.97 -1.68
C GLU A 160 -15.24 -8.91 -1.63
N PRO A 161 -15.90 -9.79 -0.86
CA PRO A 161 -17.34 -9.66 -0.60
C PRO A 161 -17.67 -8.32 0.05
N TYR A 162 -18.91 -7.85 -0.12
CA TYR A 162 -19.47 -6.57 0.32
C TYR A 162 -18.88 -5.31 -0.34
N ILE A 163 -17.60 -5.30 -0.70
CA ILE A 163 -16.92 -4.09 -1.17
C ILE A 163 -17.33 -3.78 -2.61
N THR A 164 -17.72 -2.54 -2.91
CA THR A 164 -18.18 -2.08 -4.24
C THR A 164 -17.57 -0.74 -4.66
N ALA A 165 -16.55 -0.26 -3.94
CA ALA A 165 -15.99 1.09 -4.10
C ALA A 165 -15.34 1.26 -5.48
N ASP A 166 -14.48 0.33 -5.89
CA ASP A 166 -13.86 0.32 -7.22
C ASP A 166 -14.91 0.10 -8.32
N GLU A 167 -15.91 -0.77 -8.10
CA GLU A 167 -17.04 -0.94 -9.03
C GLU A 167 -17.76 0.38 -9.29
N ARG A 168 -18.12 1.12 -8.24
CA ARG A 168 -18.76 2.44 -8.38
C ARG A 168 -17.84 3.48 -9.02
N MET A 169 -16.55 3.50 -8.66
CA MET A 169 -15.59 4.41 -9.28
C MET A 169 -15.43 4.14 -10.78
N MET A 170 -15.42 2.89 -11.22
CA MET A 170 -15.42 2.54 -12.64
C MET A 170 -16.70 2.97 -13.37
N GLN A 171 -17.83 3.09 -12.67
CA GLN A 171 -19.10 3.54 -13.25
C GLN A 171 -19.26 5.06 -13.27
N GLU A 172 -18.81 5.75 -12.22
CA GLU A 172 -19.08 7.18 -12.02
C GLU A 172 -17.89 8.07 -12.37
N GLN A 173 -16.68 7.51 -12.41
CA GLN A 173 -15.42 8.24 -12.59
C GLN A 173 -14.56 7.63 -13.72
N ALA A 174 -15.18 6.93 -14.67
CA ALA A 174 -14.48 6.21 -15.75
C ALA A 174 -13.56 7.12 -16.58
N GLU A 175 -13.97 8.35 -16.85
CA GLU A 175 -13.21 9.33 -17.62
C GLU A 175 -11.94 9.75 -16.88
N PHE A 176 -12.02 9.93 -15.55
CA PHE A 176 -10.86 10.20 -14.71
C PHE A 176 -9.94 8.99 -14.62
N LEU A 177 -10.51 7.79 -14.56
CA LEU A 177 -9.77 6.53 -14.62
C LEU A 177 -8.96 6.44 -15.93
N LEU A 178 -9.60 6.65 -17.09
CA LEU A 178 -8.93 6.61 -18.40
C LEU A 178 -7.87 7.71 -18.54
N GLY A 179 -8.14 8.92 -18.04
CA GLY A 179 -7.12 9.96 -18.00
C GLY A 179 -5.88 9.56 -17.19
N GLY A 180 -6.08 8.92 -16.04
CA GLY A 180 -5.00 8.39 -15.21
C GLY A 180 -4.23 7.26 -15.87
N ILE A 181 -4.94 6.38 -16.57
CA ILE A 181 -4.37 5.29 -17.37
C ILE A 181 -3.46 5.83 -18.47
N ARG A 182 -3.92 6.85 -19.22
CA ARG A 182 -3.14 7.47 -20.30
C ARG A 182 -1.86 8.13 -19.77
N TYR A 183 -1.92 8.82 -18.63
CA TYR A 183 -0.71 9.34 -17.98
C TYR A 183 0.26 8.23 -17.54
N LEU A 184 -0.27 7.11 -17.02
CA LEU A 184 0.56 5.95 -16.68
C LEU A 184 1.19 5.32 -17.92
N GLN A 185 0.44 5.18 -19.00
CA GLN A 185 0.94 4.65 -20.28
C GLN A 185 2.06 5.54 -20.82
N GLN A 186 1.88 6.86 -20.79
CA GLN A 186 2.93 7.82 -21.17
C GLN A 186 4.19 7.68 -20.31
N LEU A 187 4.04 7.62 -18.98
CA LEU A 187 5.18 7.48 -18.06
C LEU A 187 5.93 6.17 -18.22
N THR A 188 5.21 5.07 -18.44
CA THR A 188 5.78 3.73 -18.46
C THR A 188 6.15 3.25 -19.85
N LYS A 189 5.68 3.97 -20.88
CA LYS A 189 5.80 3.60 -22.31
C LYS A 189 5.24 2.20 -22.57
N ALA A 190 4.19 1.84 -21.81
CA ALA A 190 3.55 0.54 -21.93
C ALA A 190 2.97 0.36 -23.34
N HIS A 191 3.32 -0.75 -24.00
CA HIS A 191 2.87 -1.03 -25.36
C HIS A 191 1.36 -1.25 -25.42
N HIS A 192 0.79 -1.90 -24.41
CA HIS A 192 -0.64 -2.20 -24.35
C HIS A 192 -1.18 -2.05 -22.93
N VAL A 193 -2.47 -1.70 -22.81
CA VAL A 193 -3.18 -1.58 -21.54
C VAL A 193 -4.33 -2.57 -21.48
N TYR A 194 -4.46 -3.27 -20.36
CA TYR A 194 -5.61 -4.12 -20.06
C TYR A 194 -6.35 -3.63 -18.83
N ILE A 195 -7.67 -3.47 -18.92
CA ILE A 195 -8.54 -3.17 -17.77
C ILE A 195 -9.27 -4.46 -17.41
N GLY A 196 -8.81 -5.13 -16.36
CA GLY A 196 -9.39 -6.40 -15.90
C GLY A 196 -10.51 -6.16 -14.90
N ILE A 197 -11.73 -6.61 -15.24
CA ILE A 197 -12.94 -6.41 -14.44
C ILE A 197 -13.69 -7.75 -14.33
N GLU A 198 -14.14 -8.12 -13.14
CA GLU A 198 -14.95 -9.35 -12.96
C GLU A 198 -16.29 -9.27 -13.71
N ASP A 199 -16.70 -10.40 -14.29
CA ASP A 199 -17.93 -10.58 -15.08
C ASP A 199 -19.24 -10.30 -14.32
N ASN A 200 -19.19 -10.24 -12.98
CA ASN A 200 -20.31 -9.82 -12.16
C ASN A 200 -20.55 -8.29 -12.15
N LYS A 201 -19.61 -7.47 -12.65
CA LYS A 201 -19.69 -5.98 -12.68
C LYS A 201 -20.08 -5.45 -14.06
N ARG A 202 -21.25 -5.85 -14.55
CA ARG A 202 -21.67 -5.65 -15.95
C ARG A 202 -21.71 -4.18 -16.36
N GLU A 203 -22.16 -3.30 -15.48
CA GLU A 203 -22.30 -1.87 -15.73
C GLU A 203 -20.92 -1.19 -15.90
N ALA A 204 -19.95 -1.57 -15.06
CA ALA A 204 -18.57 -1.10 -15.18
C ALA A 204 -17.91 -1.61 -16.47
N LEU A 205 -18.08 -2.90 -16.78
CA LEU A 205 -17.62 -3.52 -18.02
C LEU A 205 -18.16 -2.80 -19.25
N GLN A 206 -19.48 -2.62 -19.34
CA GLN A 206 -20.15 -1.96 -20.47
C GLN A 206 -19.77 -0.48 -20.60
N ARG A 207 -19.57 0.23 -19.48
CA ARG A 207 -19.17 1.64 -19.52
C ARG A 207 -17.75 1.78 -20.06
N LEU A 208 -16.80 1.03 -19.50
CA LEU A 208 -15.40 1.13 -19.91
C LEU A 208 -15.18 0.57 -21.30
N ASP A 209 -15.85 -0.52 -21.67
CA ASP A 209 -15.77 -1.08 -23.03
C ASP A 209 -16.21 -0.04 -24.06
N ARG A 210 -17.32 0.67 -23.81
CA ARG A 210 -17.79 1.76 -24.68
C ARG A 210 -16.81 2.92 -24.77
N LEU A 211 -16.23 3.35 -23.64
CA LEU A 211 -15.28 4.49 -23.64
C LEU A 211 -13.95 4.17 -24.32
N CYS A 212 -13.57 2.89 -24.38
CA CYS A 212 -12.31 2.44 -25.00
C CYS A 212 -12.49 1.93 -26.45
N GLN A 213 -13.69 2.01 -27.05
CA GLN A 213 -13.95 1.41 -28.38
C GLN A 213 -12.99 1.90 -29.48
N ASP A 214 -12.57 3.16 -29.40
CA ASP A 214 -11.70 3.80 -30.38
C ASP A 214 -10.21 3.82 -29.95
N ASP A 215 -9.88 3.32 -28.75
CA ASP A 215 -8.50 3.24 -28.25
C ASP A 215 -7.88 1.89 -28.64
N ALA A 216 -7.05 1.88 -29.68
CA ALA A 216 -6.40 0.66 -30.18
C ALA A 216 -5.48 -0.04 -29.16
N ASP A 217 -4.96 0.70 -28.17
CA ASP A 217 -3.99 0.22 -27.20
C ASP A 217 -4.62 -0.15 -25.83
N ILE A 218 -5.95 -0.03 -25.69
CA ILE A 218 -6.63 -0.23 -24.40
C ILE A 218 -7.78 -1.24 -24.54
N ASP A 219 -7.60 -2.42 -23.95
CA ASP A 219 -8.63 -3.47 -23.94
C ASP A 219 -9.28 -3.65 -22.57
N VAL A 220 -10.61 -3.78 -22.56
CA VAL A 220 -11.37 -4.24 -21.39
C VAL A 220 -11.48 -5.75 -21.41
N VAL A 221 -11.03 -6.39 -20.33
CA VAL A 221 -10.99 -7.85 -20.18
C VAL A 221 -11.98 -8.28 -19.09
N ALA A 222 -12.98 -9.07 -19.48
CA ALA A 222 -13.90 -9.72 -18.55
C ALA A 222 -13.20 -10.91 -17.85
N LEU A 223 -13.08 -10.81 -16.52
CA LEU A 223 -12.45 -11.79 -15.66
C LEU A 223 -13.50 -12.69 -14.99
N PRO A 224 -13.18 -13.95 -14.67
CA PRO A 224 -14.09 -14.78 -13.90
C PRO A 224 -14.26 -14.24 -12.47
N SER A 225 -15.51 -14.16 -11.98
CA SER A 225 -15.83 -13.82 -10.59
C SER A 225 -15.36 -14.91 -9.61
N LEU A 226 -14.09 -14.84 -9.22
CA LEU A 226 -13.40 -15.86 -8.43
C LEU A 226 -12.48 -15.16 -7.42
N TYR A 227 -12.57 -15.46 -6.14
CA TYR A 227 -11.65 -14.88 -5.16
C TYR A 227 -10.37 -15.73 -5.07
N PRO A 228 -9.14 -15.16 -5.11
CA PRO A 228 -8.80 -13.74 -5.12
C PRO A 228 -8.33 -13.21 -6.51
N MET A 229 -9.22 -13.05 -7.48
CA MET A 229 -8.90 -12.51 -8.83
C MET A 229 -8.24 -11.13 -8.77
N GLY A 230 -8.58 -10.33 -7.76
CA GLY A 230 -7.95 -9.03 -7.51
C GLY A 230 -6.50 -9.09 -7.05
N SER A 231 -5.90 -10.27 -6.81
CA SER A 231 -4.46 -10.36 -6.54
C SER A 231 -3.65 -10.14 -7.81
N ALA A 232 -2.53 -9.43 -7.73
CA ALA A 232 -1.73 -9.11 -8.90
C ALA A 232 -1.27 -10.35 -9.68
N LYS A 233 -0.91 -11.44 -8.98
CA LYS A 233 -0.44 -12.68 -9.65
C LYS A 233 -1.56 -13.35 -10.45
N GLN A 234 -2.74 -13.51 -9.85
CA GLN A 234 -3.89 -14.14 -10.49
C GLN A 234 -4.40 -13.30 -11.66
N LEU A 235 -4.45 -11.97 -11.48
CA LEU A 235 -4.84 -11.05 -12.54
C LEU A 235 -3.89 -11.09 -13.74
N ILE A 236 -2.57 -11.09 -13.50
CA ILE A 236 -1.57 -11.20 -14.58
C ILE A 236 -1.74 -12.51 -15.34
N GLU A 237 -1.91 -13.63 -14.63
CA GLU A 237 -2.11 -14.94 -15.26
C GLU A 237 -3.41 -15.00 -16.07
N ALA A 238 -4.52 -14.47 -15.54
CA ALA A 238 -5.79 -14.42 -16.24
C ALA A 238 -5.73 -13.59 -17.53
N VAL A 239 -5.02 -12.46 -17.50
CA VAL A 239 -4.93 -11.51 -18.63
C VAL A 239 -3.85 -11.91 -19.65
N THR A 240 -2.71 -12.41 -19.19
CA THR A 240 -1.52 -12.63 -20.05
C THR A 240 -1.17 -14.11 -20.24
N GLY A 241 -1.78 -15.01 -19.46
CA GLY A 241 -1.38 -16.42 -19.39
C GLY A 241 -0.04 -16.66 -18.68
N GLN A 242 0.62 -15.61 -18.19
CA GLN A 242 1.94 -15.71 -17.56
C GLN A 242 1.83 -15.79 -16.04
N GLN A 243 2.53 -16.76 -15.44
CA GLN A 243 2.70 -16.82 -14.00
C GLN A 243 3.97 -16.07 -13.57
N ILE A 244 3.87 -15.29 -12.48
CA ILE A 244 5.02 -14.59 -11.91
C ILE A 244 5.79 -15.54 -10.97
N PRO A 245 7.06 -15.89 -11.29
CA PRO A 245 7.88 -16.76 -10.43
C PRO A 245 8.07 -16.19 -9.02
N HIS A 246 8.30 -17.06 -8.05
CA HIS A 246 8.44 -16.67 -6.64
C HIS A 246 9.54 -15.64 -6.37
N ASN A 247 10.62 -15.67 -7.15
CA ASN A 247 11.81 -14.82 -7.00
C ASN A 247 11.82 -13.59 -7.91
N ARG A 248 10.76 -13.34 -8.70
CA ARG A 248 10.68 -12.20 -9.61
C ARG A 248 9.48 -11.32 -9.30
N ARG A 249 9.59 -10.05 -9.67
CA ARG A 249 8.49 -9.09 -9.61
C ARG A 249 7.87 -8.90 -10.99
N SER A 250 6.61 -8.48 -11.02
CA SER A 250 5.89 -8.27 -12.28
C SER A 250 6.60 -7.31 -13.26
N PRO A 251 7.26 -6.22 -12.84
CA PRO A 251 7.94 -5.34 -13.80
C PRO A 251 9.14 -5.98 -14.48
N GLU A 252 9.80 -6.97 -13.85
CA GLU A 252 10.88 -7.75 -14.48
C GLU A 252 10.36 -8.63 -15.62
N MET A 253 9.05 -8.90 -15.65
CA MET A 253 8.36 -9.61 -16.72
C MET A 253 7.67 -8.64 -17.70
N GLY A 254 7.92 -7.33 -17.56
CA GLY A 254 7.31 -6.29 -18.38
C GLY A 254 5.85 -6.01 -18.04
N VAL A 255 5.39 -6.30 -16.81
CA VAL A 255 4.01 -6.07 -16.40
C VAL A 255 3.92 -5.16 -15.18
N LEU A 256 3.19 -4.05 -15.32
CA LEU A 256 2.83 -3.18 -14.21
C LEU A 256 1.34 -3.28 -13.92
N VAL A 257 0.97 -3.62 -12.68
CA VAL A 257 -0.44 -3.65 -12.26
C VAL A 257 -0.77 -2.42 -11.43
N GLN A 258 -1.86 -1.70 -11.69
CA GLN A 258 -2.35 -0.59 -10.85
C GLN A 258 -3.85 -0.70 -10.53
N ASN A 259 -4.24 -0.27 -9.33
CA ASN A 259 -5.65 -0.28 -8.91
C ASN A 259 -6.41 0.92 -9.49
N VAL A 260 -7.73 0.76 -9.69
CA VAL A 260 -8.67 1.78 -10.19
C VAL A 260 -8.53 3.10 -9.42
N GLY A 261 -8.71 3.08 -8.10
CA GLY A 261 -8.62 4.29 -7.28
C GLY A 261 -7.26 4.98 -7.41
N THR A 262 -6.17 4.20 -7.50
CA THR A 262 -4.82 4.76 -7.66
C THR A 262 -4.68 5.51 -8.99
N CYS A 263 -5.26 5.00 -10.08
CA CYS A 263 -5.20 5.66 -11.39
C CYS A 263 -6.00 6.97 -11.39
N ILE A 264 -7.19 6.96 -10.78
CA ILE A 264 -8.00 8.18 -10.61
C ILE A 264 -7.23 9.22 -9.79
N ALA A 265 -6.62 8.83 -8.68
CA ALA A 265 -5.81 9.75 -7.87
C ALA A 265 -4.63 10.35 -8.67
N ILE A 266 -3.98 9.57 -9.54
CA ILE A 266 -2.92 10.05 -10.43
C ILE A 266 -3.45 11.09 -11.40
N PHE A 267 -4.63 10.87 -11.99
CA PHE A 267 -5.27 11.87 -12.84
C PHE A 267 -5.50 13.19 -12.09
N HIS A 268 -6.05 13.14 -10.88
CA HIS A 268 -6.27 14.34 -10.06
C HIS A 268 -4.98 15.08 -9.71
N ALA A 269 -3.91 14.34 -9.36
CA ALA A 269 -2.61 14.94 -9.04
C ALA A 269 -1.99 15.65 -10.24
N ILE A 270 -2.04 15.06 -11.43
CA ILE A 270 -1.40 15.64 -12.62
C ILE A 270 -2.28 16.74 -13.23
N ARG A 271 -3.57 16.47 -13.44
CA ARG A 271 -4.49 17.37 -14.14
C ARG A 271 -4.93 18.55 -13.28
N PHE A 272 -5.28 18.28 -12.02
CA PHE A 272 -5.85 19.29 -11.12
C PHE A 272 -4.89 19.74 -10.02
N ARG A 273 -3.68 19.17 -9.96
CA ARG A 273 -2.69 19.48 -8.92
C ARG A 273 -3.24 19.24 -7.52
N GLN A 274 -4.08 18.22 -7.36
CA GLN A 274 -4.74 17.88 -6.11
C GLN A 274 -4.03 16.72 -5.40
N PRO A 275 -3.66 16.87 -4.12
CA PRO A 275 -3.12 15.76 -3.33
C PRO A 275 -4.22 14.76 -2.92
N LEU A 276 -3.80 13.54 -2.57
CA LEU A 276 -4.71 12.52 -2.05
C LEU A 276 -5.15 12.85 -0.62
N THR A 277 -6.33 13.45 -0.53
CA THR A 277 -6.97 13.88 0.73
C THR A 277 -8.24 13.09 1.05
N HIS A 278 -8.87 12.51 0.03
CA HIS A 278 -10.12 11.78 0.13
C HIS A 278 -9.98 10.41 -0.54
N ARG A 279 -10.83 9.47 -0.13
CA ARG A 279 -10.92 8.15 -0.74
C ARG A 279 -12.37 7.66 -0.72
N VAL A 280 -12.78 6.96 -1.78
CA VAL A 280 -14.04 6.22 -1.80
C VAL A 280 -13.90 4.92 -1.01
N ILE A 281 -14.82 4.69 -0.09
CA ILE A 281 -14.94 3.44 0.69
C ILE A 281 -16.35 2.87 0.59
N THR A 282 -16.50 1.57 0.76
CA THR A 282 -17.82 0.93 0.92
C THR A 282 -18.16 0.76 2.39
N VAL A 283 -19.33 1.22 2.82
CA VAL A 283 -19.92 0.95 4.13
C VAL A 283 -21.05 -0.04 3.96
N SER A 284 -20.97 -1.21 4.60
CA SER A 284 -21.93 -2.31 4.37
C SER A 284 -22.05 -3.26 5.57
N GLY A 285 -22.83 -4.33 5.42
CA GLY A 285 -23.24 -5.26 6.49
C GLY A 285 -24.64 -4.98 6.99
N ARG A 286 -25.29 -5.93 7.66
CA ARG A 286 -26.69 -5.79 8.09
C ARG A 286 -26.88 -4.89 9.30
N ALA A 287 -25.83 -4.62 10.07
CA ALA A 287 -25.94 -3.81 11.28
C ALA A 287 -25.89 -2.28 11.03
N ILE A 288 -25.67 -1.84 9.79
CA ILE A 288 -25.72 -0.40 9.42
C ILE A 288 -27.08 -0.03 8.83
N GLU A 289 -27.62 1.13 9.22
CA GLU A 289 -28.93 1.60 8.76
C GLU A 289 -28.94 1.93 7.26
N GLN A 290 -27.98 2.73 6.79
CA GLN A 290 -27.88 3.15 5.39
C GLN A 290 -26.53 2.75 4.78
N PRO A 291 -26.41 1.53 4.24
CA PRO A 291 -25.19 1.12 3.53
C PRO A 291 -24.97 1.98 2.28
N GLY A 292 -23.74 2.01 1.76
CA GLY A 292 -23.44 2.73 0.52
C GLY A 292 -21.95 2.95 0.30
N ASN A 293 -21.63 3.67 -0.78
CA ASN A 293 -20.26 4.06 -1.10
C ASN A 293 -20.08 5.55 -0.77
N LEU A 294 -19.03 5.88 -0.02
CA LEU A 294 -18.80 7.22 0.47
C LEU A 294 -17.43 7.74 0.03
N MET A 295 -17.38 8.98 -0.48
CA MET A 295 -16.14 9.75 -0.61
C MET A 295 -15.81 10.36 0.75
N VAL A 296 -14.79 9.83 1.41
CA VAL A 296 -14.48 10.15 2.81
C VAL A 296 -13.12 10.85 2.92
N PRO A 297 -13.01 11.93 3.72
CA PRO A 297 -11.73 12.53 4.08
C PRO A 297 -10.83 11.54 4.83
N ILE A 298 -9.56 11.46 4.46
CA ILE A 298 -8.60 10.59 5.16
C ILE A 298 -8.43 11.09 6.59
N GLY A 299 -8.55 10.20 7.57
CA GLY A 299 -8.50 10.54 8.98
C GLY A 299 -9.85 10.70 9.66
N THR A 300 -10.96 10.57 8.92
CA THR A 300 -12.30 10.53 9.50
C THR A 300 -12.45 9.32 10.44
N PRO A 301 -12.97 9.50 11.67
CA PRO A 301 -13.22 8.41 12.59
C PRO A 301 -14.39 7.53 12.15
N ILE A 302 -14.35 6.25 12.48
CA ILE A 302 -15.43 5.28 12.19
C ILE A 302 -16.78 5.78 12.73
N SER A 303 -16.82 6.38 13.91
CA SER A 303 -18.04 6.93 14.50
C SER A 303 -18.76 7.96 13.62
N ALA A 304 -18.00 8.85 12.97
CA ALA A 304 -18.57 9.87 12.07
C ALA A 304 -19.15 9.24 10.79
N ILE A 305 -18.50 8.18 10.28
CA ILE A 305 -18.98 7.44 9.11
C ILE A 305 -20.29 6.72 9.44
N ILE A 306 -20.34 6.04 10.59
CA ILE A 306 -21.55 5.36 11.07
C ILE A 306 -22.69 6.36 11.23
N SER A 307 -22.43 7.52 11.85
CA SER A 307 -23.42 8.57 12.03
C SER A 307 -23.97 9.09 10.70
N ALA A 308 -23.12 9.31 9.70
CA ALA A 308 -23.54 9.75 8.38
C ALA A 308 -24.31 8.68 7.58
N CYS A 309 -24.16 7.40 7.95
CA CYS A 309 -24.95 6.29 7.45
C CYS A 309 -26.23 6.03 8.27
N GLY A 310 -26.69 6.99 9.07
CA GLY A 310 -27.93 6.85 9.85
C GLY A 310 -27.78 6.05 11.15
N GLY A 311 -26.55 5.68 11.54
CA GLY A 311 -26.28 4.91 12.74
C GLY A 311 -26.33 3.40 12.54
N MET A 312 -26.34 2.68 13.66
CA MET A 312 -26.45 1.23 13.71
C MET A 312 -27.90 0.85 14.03
N ASN A 313 -28.46 -0.11 13.30
CA ASN A 313 -29.80 -0.64 13.56
C ASN A 313 -29.80 -1.81 14.55
N SER A 314 -28.63 -2.38 14.81
CA SER A 314 -28.39 -3.49 15.74
C SER A 314 -26.92 -3.48 16.18
N THR A 315 -26.61 -4.18 17.27
CA THR A 315 -25.22 -4.30 17.74
C THR A 315 -24.45 -5.22 16.78
N PRO A 316 -23.37 -4.74 16.11
CA PRO A 316 -22.59 -5.58 15.23
C PRO A 316 -21.84 -6.64 16.02
N ALA A 317 -21.90 -7.88 15.57
CA ALA A 317 -21.08 -8.97 16.11
C ALA A 317 -19.60 -8.79 15.73
N ARG A 318 -19.32 -8.15 14.59
CA ARG A 318 -17.96 -7.80 14.17
C ARG A 318 -17.94 -6.56 13.30
N MET A 319 -17.00 -5.66 13.56
CA MET A 319 -16.66 -4.58 12.63
C MET A 319 -15.32 -4.86 11.94
N ILE A 320 -15.25 -4.62 10.64
CA ILE A 320 -14.07 -4.92 9.81
C ILE A 320 -13.70 -3.70 8.97
N LEU A 321 -12.42 -3.31 8.99
CA LEU A 321 -11.83 -2.37 8.05
C LEU A 321 -11.29 -3.13 6.84
N GLY A 322 -11.87 -2.90 5.66
CA GLY A 322 -11.64 -3.67 4.44
C GLY A 322 -12.74 -4.70 4.19
N GLY A 323 -12.45 -5.74 3.40
CA GLY A 323 -13.36 -6.85 3.15
C GLY A 323 -13.26 -7.97 4.20
N PRO A 324 -14.19 -8.94 4.22
CA PRO A 324 -14.19 -9.99 5.24
C PRO A 324 -13.04 -10.99 5.13
N MET A 325 -12.35 -11.07 3.98
CA MET A 325 -11.28 -12.04 3.76
C MET A 325 -9.92 -11.53 4.26
N MET A 326 -9.53 -10.31 3.87
CA MET A 326 -8.23 -9.71 4.21
C MET A 326 -8.32 -8.51 5.16
N GLY A 327 -9.53 -8.07 5.50
CA GLY A 327 -9.75 -6.92 6.36
C GLY A 327 -9.36 -7.17 7.82
N ARG A 328 -9.26 -6.08 8.58
CA ARG A 328 -8.88 -6.12 10.00
C ARG A 328 -10.09 -5.87 10.87
N ALA A 329 -10.35 -6.79 11.80
CA ALA A 329 -11.36 -6.58 12.82
C ALA A 329 -10.97 -5.41 13.73
N THR A 330 -11.95 -4.60 14.13
CA THR A 330 -11.78 -3.50 15.08
C THR A 330 -13.00 -3.37 15.97
N THR A 331 -12.81 -2.86 17.18
CA THR A 331 -13.88 -2.45 18.10
C THR A 331 -13.80 -0.95 18.43
N ASP A 332 -12.73 -0.29 17.98
CA ASP A 332 -12.47 1.12 18.26
C ASP A 332 -13.19 2.01 17.24
N LEU A 333 -14.23 2.70 17.69
CA LEU A 333 -15.00 3.65 16.88
C LEU A 333 -14.26 4.97 16.62
N SER A 334 -13.21 5.26 17.38
CA SER A 334 -12.37 6.44 17.19
C SER A 334 -11.28 6.22 16.15
N ALA A 335 -11.04 4.96 15.75
CA ALA A 335 -10.03 4.61 14.76
C ALA A 335 -10.32 5.35 13.43
N PRO A 336 -9.31 6.00 12.84
CA PRO A 336 -9.50 6.73 11.60
C PRO A 336 -9.44 5.82 10.38
N ILE A 337 -10.16 6.19 9.32
CA ILE A 337 -9.90 5.63 8.00
C ILE A 337 -8.59 6.17 7.43
N THR A 338 -7.89 5.35 6.66
CA THR A 338 -6.59 5.68 6.07
C THR A 338 -6.65 5.60 4.55
N LYS A 339 -5.56 6.00 3.88
CA LYS A 339 -5.37 5.78 2.43
C LYS A 339 -5.56 4.34 2.00
N GLY A 340 -5.39 3.35 2.89
CA GLY A 340 -5.53 1.93 2.59
C GLY A 340 -6.92 1.35 2.85
N THR A 341 -7.81 2.10 3.51
CA THR A 341 -9.15 1.60 3.86
C THR A 341 -10.04 1.56 2.61
N SER A 342 -10.46 0.36 2.19
CA SER A 342 -11.40 0.19 1.07
C SER A 342 -12.86 0.06 1.50
N GLY A 343 -13.11 -0.27 2.77
CA GLY A 343 -14.46 -0.36 3.30
C GLY A 343 -14.52 -0.48 4.81
N LEU A 344 -15.74 -0.40 5.32
CA LEU A 344 -16.12 -0.57 6.71
C LEU A 344 -17.35 -1.49 6.75
N LEU A 345 -17.20 -2.68 7.33
CA LEU A 345 -18.29 -3.65 7.45
C LEU A 345 -18.76 -3.72 8.89
N LEU A 346 -20.08 -3.68 9.08
CA LEU A 346 -20.75 -3.88 10.36
C LEU A 346 -21.62 -5.13 10.24
N LEU A 347 -21.06 -6.28 10.61
CA LEU A 347 -21.68 -7.59 10.38
C LEU A 347 -22.48 -8.05 11.60
N THR A 348 -23.68 -8.59 11.35
CA THR A 348 -24.49 -9.28 12.36
C THR A 348 -24.01 -10.71 12.58
N GLU A 349 -24.50 -11.37 13.63
CA GLU A 349 -24.09 -12.74 14.01
C GLU A 349 -24.33 -13.76 12.87
N ASP A 350 -25.44 -13.62 12.14
CA ASP A 350 -25.82 -14.49 11.02
C ASP A 350 -24.98 -14.26 9.75
N GLU A 351 -24.26 -13.14 9.66
CA GLU A 351 -23.32 -12.86 8.56
C GLU A 351 -21.92 -13.43 8.83
N ILE A 352 -21.66 -13.88 10.06
CA ILE A 352 -20.37 -14.43 10.47
C ILE A 352 -20.47 -15.97 10.44
N PRO A 353 -19.60 -16.65 9.69
CA PRO A 353 -19.52 -18.10 9.79
C PRO A 353 -19.16 -18.50 11.23
N GLN A 354 -20.03 -19.26 11.89
CA GLN A 354 -19.83 -19.81 13.24
C GLN A 354 -19.56 -21.34 13.25
N PRO A 355 -18.44 -21.83 12.68
CA PRO A 355 -18.02 -23.20 12.92
C PRO A 355 -16.96 -23.26 14.03
N HIS A 356 -17.13 -24.21 14.96
CA HIS A 356 -16.15 -24.47 16.02
C HIS A 356 -14.92 -25.16 15.44
N ALA A 357 -13.72 -24.68 15.80
CA ALA A 357 -12.48 -25.29 15.37
C ALA A 357 -12.39 -26.74 15.86
N SER A 358 -11.98 -27.64 14.96
CA SER A 358 -11.83 -29.07 15.24
C SER A 358 -10.54 -29.63 14.63
N ALA A 359 -10.30 -30.93 14.80
CA ALA A 359 -9.14 -31.59 14.23
C ALA A 359 -9.20 -31.64 12.70
N CYS A 360 -8.04 -31.59 12.04
CA CYS A 360 -7.97 -31.66 10.59
C CYS A 360 -8.52 -32.99 10.04
N LEU A 361 -9.46 -32.91 9.10
CA LEU A 361 -10.04 -34.08 8.41
C LEU A 361 -9.17 -34.63 7.27
N ARG A 362 -8.03 -34.00 6.97
CA ARG A 362 -7.13 -34.35 5.83
C ARG A 362 -7.82 -34.43 4.46
N CYS A 363 -8.87 -33.63 4.25
CA CYS A 363 -9.72 -33.68 3.06
C CYS A 363 -9.14 -33.05 1.77
N GLY A 364 -7.92 -32.49 1.79
CA GLY A 364 -7.29 -31.88 0.60
C GLY A 364 -7.81 -30.49 0.17
N ARG A 365 -9.06 -30.12 0.50
CA ARG A 365 -9.72 -28.88 0.02
C ARG A 365 -8.89 -27.59 0.13
N CYS A 366 -8.11 -27.45 1.20
CA CYS A 366 -7.26 -26.27 1.41
C CYS A 366 -6.13 -26.12 0.38
N VAL A 367 -5.64 -27.24 -0.16
CA VAL A 367 -4.63 -27.29 -1.24
C VAL A 367 -5.27 -26.88 -2.55
N ASP A 368 -6.42 -27.48 -2.90
CA ASP A 368 -7.16 -27.18 -4.12
C ASP A 368 -7.59 -25.70 -4.18
N ALA A 369 -8.04 -25.15 -3.05
CA ALA A 369 -8.45 -23.76 -2.95
C ALA A 369 -7.27 -22.76 -2.95
N CYS A 370 -6.03 -23.22 -2.78
CA CYS A 370 -4.88 -22.32 -2.69
C CYS A 370 -4.52 -21.77 -4.08
N PRO A 371 -4.63 -20.45 -4.31
CA PRO A 371 -4.30 -19.87 -5.62
C PRO A 371 -2.80 -19.95 -5.94
N MET A 372 -1.96 -20.21 -4.94
CA MET A 372 -0.52 -20.35 -5.08
C MET A 372 -0.05 -21.80 -5.09
N GLY A 373 -0.97 -22.78 -5.02
CA GLY A 373 -0.61 -24.21 -4.96
C GLY A 373 0.20 -24.61 -3.71
N LEU A 374 0.11 -23.84 -2.62
CA LEU A 374 0.86 -24.10 -1.39
C LEU A 374 0.22 -25.23 -0.57
N PRO A 375 0.99 -25.98 0.25
CA PRO A 375 0.47 -27.03 1.13
C PRO A 375 0.10 -26.50 2.53
N PRO A 376 -1.15 -26.05 2.80
CA PRO A 376 -1.44 -25.24 3.98
C PRO A 376 -1.34 -26.04 5.29
N LEU A 377 -1.72 -27.32 5.25
CA LEU A 377 -1.66 -28.18 6.44
C LEU A 377 -0.21 -28.45 6.88
N ALA A 378 0.70 -28.70 5.93
CA ALA A 378 2.12 -28.91 6.23
C ALA A 378 2.74 -27.61 6.80
N MET A 379 2.47 -26.48 6.16
CA MET A 379 2.90 -25.17 6.67
C MET A 379 2.39 -24.90 8.08
N LEU A 380 1.12 -25.21 8.36
CA LEU A 380 0.54 -25.05 9.71
C LEU A 380 1.26 -25.95 10.73
N ALA A 381 1.61 -27.19 10.36
CA ALA A 381 2.31 -28.11 11.25
C ALA A 381 3.69 -27.57 11.66
N GLU A 382 4.48 -27.10 10.69
CA GLU A 382 5.80 -26.48 10.95
C GLU A 382 5.68 -25.21 11.80
N LEU A 383 4.68 -24.37 11.51
CA LEU A 383 4.47 -23.12 12.26
C LEU A 383 4.02 -23.35 13.71
N LYS A 384 3.33 -24.45 14.00
CA LYS A 384 2.92 -24.80 15.37
C LYS A 384 4.08 -25.20 16.29
N ILE A 385 5.22 -25.56 15.70
CA ILE A 385 6.44 -25.95 16.42
C ILE A 385 7.57 -24.93 16.19
N ASP A 386 7.24 -23.71 15.76
CA ASP A 386 8.18 -22.62 15.49
C ASP A 386 9.26 -22.95 14.44
N ALA A 387 9.04 -23.94 13.57
CA ALA A 387 9.96 -24.33 12.50
C ALA A 387 9.85 -23.38 11.29
N LEU A 388 10.18 -22.10 11.49
CA LEU A 388 10.03 -21.03 10.50
C LEU A 388 10.81 -21.27 9.20
N ASN A 389 12.01 -21.85 9.28
CA ASN A 389 12.81 -22.19 8.10
C ASN A 389 12.11 -23.24 7.23
N ASN A 390 11.57 -24.30 7.84
CA ASN A 390 10.82 -25.32 7.11
C ASN A 390 9.56 -24.72 6.48
N ALA A 391 8.82 -23.88 7.21
CA ALA A 391 7.64 -23.19 6.68
C ALA A 391 8.00 -22.25 5.51
N ARG A 392 9.14 -21.56 5.57
CA ARG A 392 9.67 -20.75 4.46
C ARG A 392 9.95 -21.61 3.24
N ASP A 393 10.59 -22.76 3.43
CA ASP A 393 10.98 -23.67 2.35
C ASP A 393 9.75 -24.34 1.71
N LEU A 394 8.66 -24.52 2.47
CA LEU A 394 7.33 -24.88 1.97
C LEU A 394 6.60 -23.74 1.23
N GLY A 395 7.18 -22.55 1.14
CA GLY A 395 6.66 -21.44 0.35
C GLY A 395 5.85 -20.39 1.12
N LEU A 396 5.92 -20.35 2.46
CA LEU A 396 5.17 -19.39 3.29
C LEU A 396 5.30 -17.93 2.84
N GLY A 397 6.48 -17.50 2.38
CA GLY A 397 6.72 -16.15 1.87
C GLY A 397 5.90 -15.79 0.63
N SER A 398 5.29 -16.79 -0.02
CA SER A 398 4.47 -16.63 -1.23
C SER A 398 2.98 -16.67 -0.95
N CYS A 399 2.58 -16.98 0.29
CA CYS A 399 1.18 -16.95 0.68
C CYS A 399 0.62 -15.53 0.53
N LEU A 400 -0.55 -15.42 -0.11
CA LEU A 400 -1.23 -14.14 -0.34
C LEU A 400 -1.98 -13.62 0.90
N LEU A 401 -2.07 -14.43 1.96
CA LEU A 401 -2.93 -14.19 3.12
C LEU A 401 -4.41 -13.96 2.76
N CYS A 402 -4.85 -14.50 1.62
CA CYS A 402 -6.22 -14.36 1.11
C CYS A 402 -7.28 -15.16 1.90
N GLY A 403 -6.86 -16.14 2.70
CA GLY A 403 -7.80 -16.92 3.51
C GLY A 403 -8.69 -17.90 2.74
N SER A 404 -8.52 -18.11 1.43
CA SER A 404 -9.27 -19.12 0.66
C SER A 404 -9.20 -20.51 1.30
N CYS A 405 -8.01 -20.89 1.78
CA CYS A 405 -7.79 -22.17 2.47
C CYS A 405 -8.52 -22.28 3.81
N ALA A 406 -8.64 -21.19 4.56
CA ALA A 406 -9.37 -21.14 5.83
C ALA A 406 -10.88 -21.19 5.58
N TRP A 407 -11.37 -20.48 4.56
CA TRP A 407 -12.78 -20.44 4.20
C TRP A 407 -13.34 -21.80 3.78
N VAL A 408 -12.60 -22.59 2.98
CA VAL A 408 -13.05 -23.94 2.58
C VAL A 408 -12.89 -25.00 3.67
N CYS A 409 -12.22 -24.69 4.78
CA CYS A 409 -11.83 -25.68 5.77
C CYS A 409 -13.03 -26.09 6.65
N PRO A 410 -13.55 -27.33 6.55
CA PRO A 410 -14.65 -27.76 7.41
C PRO A 410 -14.24 -27.85 8.89
N ALA A 411 -12.95 -27.98 9.17
CA ALA A 411 -12.39 -28.05 10.52
C ALA A 411 -12.04 -26.66 11.10
N VAL A 412 -12.21 -25.58 10.32
CA VAL A 412 -11.99 -24.19 10.78
C VAL A 412 -10.61 -23.97 11.38
N LEU A 413 -9.60 -24.59 10.77
CA LEU A 413 -8.24 -24.42 11.24
C LEU A 413 -7.82 -22.94 11.09
N PRO A 414 -7.11 -22.36 12.07
CA PRO A 414 -6.68 -20.96 12.04
C PRO A 414 -5.50 -20.72 11.07
N LEU A 415 -5.61 -21.19 9.83
CA LEU A 415 -4.54 -21.21 8.83
C LEU A 415 -3.99 -19.80 8.58
N THR A 416 -4.86 -18.85 8.23
CA THR A 416 -4.46 -17.49 7.89
C THR A 416 -3.76 -16.78 9.04
N GLN A 417 -4.22 -16.99 10.28
CA GLN A 417 -3.62 -16.39 11.47
C GLN A 417 -2.18 -16.87 11.67
N PHE A 418 -1.94 -18.18 11.56
CA PHE A 418 -0.59 -18.75 11.64
C PHE A 418 0.29 -18.29 10.47
N PHE A 419 -0.25 -18.20 9.25
CA PHE A 419 0.53 -17.76 8.09
C PHE A 419 0.92 -16.29 8.16
N ASP A 420 0.01 -15.42 8.62
CA ASP A 420 0.32 -14.01 8.83
C ASP A 420 1.40 -13.85 9.91
N TRP A 421 1.22 -14.52 11.06
CA TRP A 421 2.23 -14.55 12.12
C TRP A 421 3.59 -15.03 11.59
N GLY A 422 3.64 -16.15 10.87
CA GLY A 422 4.88 -16.70 10.34
C GLY A 422 5.55 -15.76 9.31
N GLN A 423 4.77 -15.11 8.43
CA GLN A 423 5.32 -14.10 7.52
C GLN A 423 5.86 -12.87 8.28
N GLN A 424 5.21 -12.46 9.37
CA GLN A 424 5.71 -11.38 10.21
C GLN A 424 7.03 -11.76 10.87
N GLN A 425 7.17 -12.98 11.39
CA GLN A 425 8.43 -13.48 11.96
C GLN A 425 9.55 -13.50 10.92
N LEU A 426 9.32 -14.05 9.73
CA LEU A 426 10.30 -14.05 8.64
C LEU A 426 10.75 -12.62 8.26
N ARG A 427 9.83 -11.65 8.25
CA ARG A 427 10.17 -10.23 8.00
C ARG A 427 11.01 -9.64 9.14
N LEU A 428 10.74 -10.01 10.39
CA LEU A 428 11.52 -9.57 11.55
C LEU A 428 12.95 -10.11 11.48
N GLU A 429 13.12 -11.42 11.23
CA GLU A 429 14.43 -12.06 11.04
C GLU A 429 15.21 -11.40 9.91
N GLN A 430 14.57 -11.18 8.75
CA GLN A 430 15.20 -10.53 7.60
C GLN A 430 15.65 -9.10 7.95
N ARG A 431 14.84 -8.33 8.69
CA ARG A 431 15.21 -6.97 9.13
C ARG A 431 16.39 -7.01 10.11
N GLN A 432 16.44 -7.97 11.03
CA GLN A 432 17.56 -8.13 11.95
C GLN A 432 18.84 -8.50 11.21
N GLN A 433 18.78 -9.47 10.29
CA GLN A 433 19.91 -9.85 9.45
C GLN A 433 20.42 -8.67 8.62
N GLN A 434 19.54 -7.91 7.98
CA GLN A 434 19.91 -6.71 7.22
C GLN A 434 20.55 -5.63 8.12
N LYS A 435 20.06 -5.43 9.35
CA LYS A 435 20.67 -4.52 10.32
C LYS A 435 22.07 -4.99 10.71
N MET A 436 22.25 -6.28 11.00
CA MET A 436 23.56 -6.85 11.33
C MET A 436 24.56 -6.74 10.17
N GLN A 437 24.13 -7.07 8.95
CA GLN A 437 24.95 -6.92 7.74
C GLN A 437 25.35 -5.46 7.50
N ARG A 438 24.42 -4.51 7.66
CA ARG A 438 24.72 -3.08 7.54
C ARG A 438 25.67 -2.59 8.62
N ALA A 439 25.49 -3.02 9.87
CA ALA A 439 26.38 -2.67 10.97
C ALA A 439 27.79 -3.21 10.75
N SER A 440 27.91 -4.47 10.29
CA SER A 440 29.18 -5.09 9.92
C SER A 440 29.86 -4.35 8.77
N ALA A 441 29.13 -4.06 7.68
CA ALA A 441 29.66 -3.30 6.55
C ALA A 441 30.10 -1.88 6.93
N ASN A 442 29.35 -1.19 7.80
CA ASN A 442 29.72 0.13 8.30
C ASN A 442 30.97 0.08 9.19
N SER A 443 31.10 -0.97 10.01
CA SER A 443 32.30 -1.21 10.83
C SER A 443 33.54 -1.43 9.95
N LEU A 444 33.42 -2.26 8.91
CA LEU A 444 34.50 -2.51 7.94
C LEU A 444 34.92 -1.22 7.22
N ARG A 445 33.96 -0.45 6.69
CA ARG A 445 34.23 0.86 6.05
C ARG A 445 34.92 1.83 7.00
N ARG A 446 34.55 1.82 8.28
CA ARG A 446 35.19 2.65 9.31
C ARG A 446 36.64 2.21 9.55
N GLN A 447 36.90 0.90 9.63
CA GLN A 447 38.25 0.36 9.79
C GLN A 447 39.13 0.69 8.58
N GLU A 448 38.63 0.52 7.35
CA GLU A 448 39.33 0.89 6.12
C GLU A 448 39.66 2.39 6.08
N ARG A 449 38.72 3.26 6.46
CA ARG A 449 38.96 4.71 6.54
C ARG A 449 40.07 5.04 7.54
N LEU A 450 40.03 4.46 8.75
CA LEU A 450 41.05 4.68 9.77
C LEU A 450 42.43 4.15 9.34
N ALA A 451 42.48 3.00 8.66
CA ALA A 451 43.71 2.44 8.12
C ALA A 451 44.30 3.33 7.02
N ARG A 452 43.47 3.88 6.13
CA ARG A 452 43.91 4.83 5.10
C ARG A 452 44.47 6.12 5.71
N GLU A 453 43.74 6.72 6.66
CA GLU A 453 44.21 7.91 7.39
C GLU A 453 45.52 7.63 8.15
N ALA A 454 45.69 6.44 8.72
CA ALA A 454 46.93 6.04 9.39
C ALA A 454 48.10 5.85 8.40
N ALA A 455 47.85 5.23 7.24
CA ALA A 455 48.84 5.05 6.18
C ALA A 455 49.28 6.40 5.57
N GLU A 456 48.34 7.30 5.30
CA GLU A 456 48.61 8.67 4.84
C GLU A 456 49.47 9.44 5.87
N LYS A 457 49.14 9.33 7.16
CA LYS A 457 49.95 9.93 8.25
C LYS A 457 51.34 9.30 8.37
N ALA A 458 51.47 8.00 8.20
CA ALA A 458 52.75 7.29 8.23
C ALA A 458 53.63 7.69 7.04
N ALA A 459 53.07 7.75 5.83
CA ALA A 459 53.76 8.21 4.62
C ALA A 459 54.22 9.68 4.75
N ALA A 460 53.36 10.56 5.29
CA ALA A 460 53.72 11.96 5.54
C ALA A 460 54.83 12.12 6.59
N LYS A 461 54.91 11.23 7.59
CA LYS A 461 56.01 11.19 8.57
C LYS A 461 57.31 10.67 7.94
N ALA A 462 57.24 9.65 7.09
CA ALA A 462 58.39 9.08 6.39
C ALA A 462 58.99 10.04 5.34
N ALA A 463 58.16 10.90 4.75
CA ALA A 463 58.58 11.91 3.77
C ALA A 463 59.23 13.17 4.40
N ARG A 464 59.33 13.28 5.73
CA ARG A 464 60.04 14.40 6.39
C ARG A 464 61.55 14.15 6.39
N PRO A 465 62.39 15.00 5.75
CA PRO A 465 63.83 14.79 5.71
C PRO A 465 64.47 14.99 7.11
N SER A 466 65.34 14.06 7.50
CA SER A 466 66.08 14.12 8.75
C SER A 466 67.11 15.26 8.72
N ARG A 467 66.85 16.35 9.44
CA ARG A 467 67.88 17.38 9.73
C ARG A 467 68.93 16.77 10.68
N ARG A 468 70.03 16.25 10.12
CA ARG A 468 71.26 15.99 10.88
C ARG A 468 71.88 17.33 11.28
N ARG A 469 72.03 17.54 12.59
CA ARG A 469 72.74 18.66 13.22
C ARG A 469 74.25 18.54 12.94
N ASN A 470 74.84 19.53 12.29
CA ASN A 470 76.27 19.85 12.48
C ASN A 470 76.32 20.94 13.55
N ALA A 471 76.90 20.64 14.71
CA ALA A 471 77.23 21.60 15.75
C ALA A 471 78.75 21.73 15.82
N THR A 472 79.26 22.91 15.48
CA THR A 472 80.63 23.35 15.74
C THR A 472 80.74 23.81 17.21
N PRO A 473 81.82 23.46 17.94
CA PRO A 473 82.00 23.89 19.33
C PRO A 473 82.66 25.28 19.41
N ASP A 474 82.07 26.19 20.18
CA ASP A 474 82.64 27.49 20.53
C ASP A 474 83.47 27.40 21.83
N VAL A 475 84.60 28.11 21.81
CA VAL A 475 85.61 28.26 22.87
C VAL A 475 85.15 29.30 23.91
N PRO A 476 85.42 29.12 25.22
CA PRO A 476 85.06 30.11 26.23
C PRO A 476 86.18 31.13 26.45
N MET A 477 85.81 32.39 26.67
CA MET A 477 86.69 33.39 27.29
C MET A 477 85.89 34.21 28.31
N GLU A 478 86.55 34.34 29.45
CA GLU A 478 86.14 34.94 30.72
C GLU A 478 85.87 36.44 30.62
N GLY A 479 85.23 36.97 31.66
CA GLY A 479 85.65 38.28 32.17
C GLY A 479 84.54 39.22 32.62
N SER A 480 84.20 39.10 33.91
CA SER A 480 84.16 40.21 34.88
C SER A 480 83.37 41.49 34.54
N ALA A 481 82.27 41.71 35.28
CA ALA A 481 82.15 42.78 36.29
C ALA A 481 80.68 43.12 36.57
N CYS A 482 80.36 43.15 37.88
CA CYS A 482 79.20 43.75 38.57
C CYS A 482 77.77 43.38 38.16
#